data_AF-A0A3N4KNC0-F1
#
_entry.id   AF-A0A3N4KNC0-F1
#
_cell.length_a   1.000
_cell.length_b   1.000
_cell.length_c   1.000
_cell.angle_alpha   90.00
_cell.angle_beta   90.00
_cell.angle_gamma   90.00
#
_symmetry.space_group_name_H-M   'P 1'
#
loop_
_entity.id
_entity.type
_entity.pdbx_description
1 polymer ?
#
loop_
_entity_poly.entity_id
_entity_poly.type
_entity_poly.pdbx_seq_one_letter_code
_entity_poly.pdbx_strand_id
1 'polypeptide(L)'
;MSHAECNGRQDAQPVGGAIARQYRFYYGVDYDGDGNPSLQITSGEHDLGPVPPSREIQEKHCAAFRTLFAFFYRQHSPLTTLPECTAVVALAASLEALDSIADSIRARLLEWPHIDAQIREAPTAYLVLGYRVKSVRVFREAFIHVVGKLCGRHEGLMRWCKDRSVPESVVALVKAECSRLTAVSMTAVKSLQCIGSGGAAGERESDHYKVAVAVLRERLASCLELHGGEGSEGALFRMIVNCRFDISAYDVERYSTRANVDAVVNSSARIVERIREIARRLVKNNLRRGEEMAYLTCAELADDEVPWVTCSQ
;
A
#
# COMPACT_ATOMS: atom_id res chain seq x y z
N MET A 1 -8.05 -77.68 -60.97
CA MET A 1 -8.36 -78.83 -60.10
C MET A 1 -7.78 -78.53 -58.74
N SER A 2 -8.47 -78.45 -57.60
CA SER A 2 -9.90 -78.51 -57.26
C SER A 2 -10.06 -77.80 -55.91
N HIS A 3 -11.29 -77.32 -55.68
CA HIS A 3 -11.89 -76.82 -54.45
C HIS A 3 -11.61 -77.64 -53.17
N ALA A 4 -11.64 -76.98 -52.01
CA ALA A 4 -12.73 -77.16 -51.02
C ALA A 4 -12.66 -76.14 -49.87
N GLU A 5 -13.81 -75.53 -49.64
CA GLU A 5 -14.19 -74.66 -48.52
C GLU A 5 -14.34 -75.47 -47.22
N CYS A 6 -14.28 -74.81 -46.04
CA CYS A 6 -15.38 -74.91 -45.08
C CYS A 6 -15.34 -73.78 -44.03
N ASN A 7 -16.49 -73.13 -43.89
CA ASN A 7 -16.86 -72.14 -42.87
C ASN A 7 -17.05 -72.77 -41.48
N GLY A 8 -16.88 -71.95 -40.44
CA GLY A 8 -17.39 -72.20 -39.10
C GLY A 8 -17.30 -70.95 -38.21
N ARG A 9 -18.33 -70.10 -38.24
CA ARG A 9 -18.60 -69.07 -37.23
C ARG A 9 -19.12 -69.73 -35.95
N GLN A 10 -18.64 -69.32 -34.78
CA GLN A 10 -19.46 -69.14 -33.59
C GLN A 10 -18.78 -68.16 -32.61
N ASP A 11 -19.63 -67.37 -31.97
CA ASP A 11 -19.35 -66.13 -31.28
C ASP A 11 -18.54 -66.27 -29.98
N ALA A 12 -17.62 -65.33 -29.74
CA ALA A 12 -17.07 -65.05 -28.42
C ALA A 12 -16.98 -63.52 -28.22
N GLN A 13 -17.71 -63.02 -27.23
CA GLN A 13 -17.71 -61.62 -26.80
C GLN A 13 -16.32 -61.18 -26.32
N PRO A 14 -15.87 -59.94 -26.59
CA PRO A 14 -14.67 -59.40 -25.96
C PRO A 14 -14.97 -58.90 -24.55
N VAL A 15 -14.33 -59.54 -23.58
CA VAL A 15 -14.26 -59.12 -22.18
C VAL A 15 -13.28 -57.94 -22.06
N GLY A 16 -13.75 -56.84 -21.46
CA GLY A 16 -12.89 -55.91 -20.72
C GLY A 16 -12.13 -54.88 -21.54
N GLY A 17 -12.82 -53.82 -21.97
CA GLY A 17 -12.18 -52.58 -22.39
C GLY A 17 -11.44 -51.93 -21.22
N ALA A 18 -10.10 -51.91 -21.29
CA ALA A 18 -9.29 -51.01 -20.49
C ALA A 18 -9.56 -49.57 -20.99
N ILE A 19 -10.45 -48.87 -20.30
CA ILE A 19 -10.70 -47.44 -20.51
C ILE A 19 -9.40 -46.72 -20.15
N ALA A 20 -8.69 -46.22 -21.16
CA ALA A 20 -7.65 -45.23 -20.98
C ALA A 20 -8.28 -44.02 -20.28
N ARG A 21 -8.03 -43.88 -18.97
CA ARG A 21 -8.35 -42.66 -18.23
C ARG A 21 -7.45 -41.55 -18.74
N GLN A 22 -7.92 -40.84 -19.75
CA GLN A 22 -7.32 -39.61 -20.24
C GLN A 22 -7.52 -38.56 -19.13
N TYR A 23 -6.51 -38.37 -18.28
CA TYR A 23 -6.47 -37.23 -17.37
C TYR A 23 -6.32 -35.97 -18.22
N ARG A 24 -7.44 -35.30 -18.52
CA ARG A 24 -7.44 -33.92 -19.00
C ARG A 24 -7.41 -33.01 -17.78
N PHE A 25 -6.25 -32.44 -17.51
CA PHE A 25 -6.14 -31.27 -16.66
C PHE A 25 -6.70 -30.08 -17.43
N TYR A 26 -7.90 -29.62 -17.05
CA TYR A 26 -8.42 -28.35 -17.52
C TYR A 26 -7.96 -27.28 -16.52
N TYR A 27 -7.10 -26.36 -16.97
CA TYR A 27 -6.81 -25.14 -16.22
C TYR A 27 -8.00 -24.19 -16.39
N GLY A 28 -8.96 -24.27 -15.47
CA GLY A 28 -9.99 -23.25 -15.32
C GLY A 28 -9.36 -21.98 -14.75
N VAL A 29 -9.37 -20.90 -15.52
CA VAL A 29 -9.07 -19.56 -15.01
C VAL A 29 -10.41 -18.90 -14.79
N ASP A 30 -10.82 -18.77 -13.53
CA ASP A 30 -11.97 -17.95 -13.19
C ASP A 30 -11.52 -16.50 -13.21
N TYR A 31 -12.26 -15.65 -13.92
CA TYR A 31 -12.00 -14.22 -13.90
C TYR A 31 -12.94 -13.62 -12.84
N ASP A 32 -12.40 -12.81 -11.93
CA ASP A 32 -13.26 -12.03 -11.05
C ASP A 32 -14.10 -11.02 -11.86
N GLY A 33 -15.07 -10.37 -11.21
CA GLY A 33 -15.94 -9.38 -11.86
C GLY A 33 -15.19 -8.19 -12.46
N ASP A 34 -13.89 -8.05 -12.16
CA ASP A 34 -12.99 -7.01 -12.65
C ASP A 34 -12.03 -7.53 -13.74
N GLY A 35 -12.16 -8.80 -14.15
CA GLY A 35 -11.36 -9.39 -15.23
C GLY A 35 -9.94 -9.81 -14.82
N ASN A 36 -9.66 -9.94 -13.52
CA ASN A 36 -8.39 -10.50 -13.06
C ASN A 36 -8.46 -12.04 -13.02
N PRO A 37 -7.42 -12.73 -13.50
CA PRO A 37 -7.37 -14.19 -13.44
C PRO A 37 -7.17 -14.67 -12.00
N SER A 38 -8.16 -15.35 -11.44
CA SER A 38 -8.08 -16.21 -10.27
C SER A 38 -7.99 -17.67 -10.69
N LEU A 39 -6.84 -18.30 -10.47
CA LEU A 39 -6.67 -19.75 -10.67
C LEU A 39 -7.21 -20.48 -9.43
N GLN A 40 -8.39 -21.11 -9.58
CA GLN A 40 -8.86 -22.13 -8.63
C GLN A 40 -8.76 -23.51 -9.26
N ILE A 41 -8.17 -24.46 -8.53
CA ILE A 41 -8.20 -25.88 -8.89
C ILE A 41 -9.51 -26.44 -8.30
N THR A 42 -10.56 -26.54 -9.11
CA THR A 42 -11.81 -27.16 -8.67
C THR A 42 -11.88 -28.61 -9.15
N SER A 43 -11.85 -29.54 -8.19
CA SER A 43 -12.28 -30.93 -8.41
C SER A 43 -13.75 -31.03 -8.03
N GLY A 44 -14.65 -30.75 -8.98
CA GLY A 44 -16.09 -30.86 -8.78
C GLY A 44 -16.74 -31.61 -9.93
N GLU A 45 -17.37 -32.75 -9.61
CA GLU A 45 -18.29 -33.46 -10.51
C GLU A 45 -19.57 -32.63 -10.66
N HIS A 46 -19.62 -31.71 -11.62
CA HIS A 46 -20.88 -31.13 -12.09
C HIS A 46 -20.93 -31.10 -13.62
N ASP A 47 -21.97 -31.75 -14.14
CA ASP A 47 -22.18 -32.21 -15.52
C ASP A 47 -22.63 -31.10 -16.48
N LEU A 48 -22.06 -29.90 -16.35
CA LEU A 48 -22.20 -28.82 -17.33
C LEU A 48 -20.79 -28.41 -17.73
N GLY A 49 -20.36 -28.83 -18.92
CA GLY A 49 -19.04 -28.51 -19.44
C GLY A 49 -18.77 -26.99 -19.37
N PRO A 50 -17.54 -26.56 -19.06
CA PRO A 50 -17.23 -25.15 -18.87
C PRO A 50 -17.56 -24.37 -20.15
N VAL A 51 -18.33 -23.29 -20.00
CA VAL A 51 -18.59 -22.33 -21.07
C VAL A 51 -17.23 -21.84 -21.58
N PRO A 52 -16.96 -21.90 -22.90
CA PRO A 52 -15.68 -21.46 -23.42
C PRO A 52 -15.46 -19.98 -23.08
N PRO A 53 -14.23 -19.59 -22.67
CA PRO A 53 -13.93 -18.21 -22.33
C PRO A 53 -14.20 -17.31 -23.53
N SER A 54 -14.68 -16.10 -23.28
CA SER A 54 -14.96 -15.12 -24.33
C SER A 54 -13.71 -14.87 -25.18
N ARG A 55 -13.91 -14.46 -26.44
CA ARG A 55 -12.82 -14.15 -27.37
C ARG A 55 -11.83 -13.12 -26.80
N GLU A 56 -12.34 -12.11 -26.10
CA GLU A 56 -11.53 -11.06 -25.48
C GLU A 56 -10.58 -11.63 -24.41
N ILE A 57 -11.08 -12.55 -23.57
CA ILE A 57 -10.28 -13.23 -22.55
C ILE A 57 -9.16 -14.04 -23.20
N GLN A 58 -9.48 -14.78 -24.28
CA GLN A 58 -8.49 -15.56 -25.02
C GLN A 58 -7.42 -14.66 -25.64
N GLU A 59 -7.80 -13.51 -26.21
CA GLU A 59 -6.87 -12.55 -26.80
C GLU A 59 -5.93 -11.94 -25.75
N LYS A 60 -6.44 -11.56 -24.57
CA LYS A 60 -5.64 -11.09 -23.43
C LYS A 60 -4.65 -12.15 -22.95
N HIS A 61 -5.08 -13.40 -22.86
CA HIS A 61 -4.23 -14.52 -22.46
C HIS A 61 -3.13 -14.79 -23.50
N CYS A 62 -3.46 -14.83 -24.78
CA CYS A 62 -2.49 -14.94 -25.87
C CYS A 62 -1.50 -13.77 -25.90
N ALA A 63 -1.94 -12.55 -25.56
CA ALA A 63 -1.06 -11.40 -25.42
C ALA A 63 -0.05 -11.57 -24.28
N ALA A 64 -0.49 -12.05 -23.11
CA ALA A 64 0.39 -12.33 -21.97
C ALA A 64 1.46 -13.38 -22.33
N PHE A 65 1.09 -14.46 -23.04
CA PHE A 65 2.04 -15.46 -23.53
C PHE A 65 3.08 -14.86 -24.48
N ARG A 66 2.65 -14.07 -25.46
CA ARG A 66 3.58 -13.41 -26.40
C ARG A 66 4.58 -12.52 -25.66
N THR A 67 4.10 -11.74 -24.70
CA THR A 67 4.94 -10.86 -23.89
C THR A 67 5.91 -11.65 -23.00
N LEU A 68 5.46 -12.75 -22.41
CA LEU A 68 6.30 -13.65 -21.62
C LEU A 68 7.42 -14.26 -22.48
N PHE A 69 7.11 -14.77 -23.66
CA PHE A 69 8.13 -15.27 -24.60
C PHE A 69 9.09 -14.16 -25.04
N ALA A 70 8.61 -12.94 -25.27
CA ALA A 70 9.48 -11.82 -25.57
C ALA A 70 10.53 -11.58 -24.47
N PHE A 71 10.15 -11.72 -23.19
CA PHE A 71 11.10 -11.65 -22.08
C PHE A 71 12.13 -12.79 -22.11
N PHE A 72 11.71 -14.04 -22.33
CA PHE A 72 12.65 -15.18 -22.42
C PHE A 72 13.66 -15.03 -23.56
N TYR A 73 13.19 -14.55 -24.72
CA TYR A 73 14.05 -14.35 -25.89
C TYR A 73 14.78 -12.99 -25.89
N ARG A 74 14.72 -12.23 -24.78
CA ARG A 74 15.33 -10.90 -24.64
C ARG A 74 14.93 -9.93 -25.77
N GLN A 75 13.72 -10.10 -26.29
CA GLN A 75 13.13 -9.19 -27.27
C GLN A 75 12.53 -7.99 -26.54
N HIS A 76 12.40 -6.86 -27.27
CA HIS A 76 11.76 -5.68 -26.70
C HIS A 76 10.29 -5.97 -26.36
N SER A 77 9.97 -5.98 -25.07
CA SER A 77 8.63 -6.24 -24.57
C SER A 77 7.81 -4.94 -24.51
N PRO A 78 6.60 -4.88 -25.11
CA PRO A 78 5.75 -3.69 -25.10
C PRO A 78 5.01 -3.48 -23.76
N LEU A 79 5.45 -4.13 -22.68
CA LEU A 79 4.82 -4.07 -21.37
C LEU A 79 4.76 -2.62 -20.87
N THR A 80 3.59 -2.00 -20.96
CA THR A 80 3.40 -0.55 -20.72
C THR A 80 2.26 -0.23 -19.77
N THR A 81 1.40 -1.21 -19.46
CA THR A 81 0.23 -1.00 -18.60
C THR A 81 0.24 -1.96 -17.41
N LEU A 82 -0.34 -1.50 -16.30
CA LEU A 82 -0.49 -2.29 -15.07
C LEU A 82 -1.27 -3.61 -15.30
N PRO A 83 -2.42 -3.64 -16.01
CA PRO A 83 -3.15 -4.88 -16.26
C PRO A 83 -2.35 -5.90 -17.07
N GLU A 84 -1.64 -5.46 -18.11
CA GLU A 84 -0.77 -6.35 -18.90
C GLU A 84 0.36 -6.92 -18.04
N CYS A 85 0.99 -6.08 -17.22
CA CYS A 85 2.10 -6.50 -16.35
C CYS A 85 1.62 -7.53 -15.32
N THR A 86 0.47 -7.26 -14.70
CA THR A 86 -0.14 -8.17 -13.74
C THR A 86 -0.47 -9.52 -14.37
N ALA A 87 -1.03 -9.52 -15.59
CA ALA A 87 -1.33 -10.74 -16.33
C ALA A 87 -0.07 -11.55 -16.67
N VAL A 88 1.01 -10.89 -17.12
CA VAL A 88 2.30 -11.56 -17.43
C VAL A 88 2.94 -12.12 -16.16
N VAL A 89 2.93 -11.38 -15.06
CA VAL A 89 3.48 -11.84 -13.77
C VAL A 89 2.67 -13.03 -13.23
N ALA A 90 1.34 -12.98 -13.32
CA ALA A 90 0.48 -14.09 -12.92
C ALA A 90 0.74 -15.35 -13.76
N LEU A 91 0.86 -15.19 -15.08
CA LEU A 91 1.20 -16.28 -16.00
C LEU A 91 2.59 -16.85 -15.73
N ALA A 92 3.59 -16.00 -15.52
CA ALA A 92 4.94 -16.46 -15.20
C ALA A 92 5.00 -17.21 -13.87
N ALA A 93 4.23 -16.76 -12.87
CA ALA A 93 4.12 -17.45 -11.59
C ALA A 93 3.46 -18.83 -11.72
N SER A 94 2.39 -18.96 -12.52
CA SER A 94 1.73 -20.26 -12.73
C SER A 94 2.59 -21.25 -13.51
N LEU A 95 3.56 -20.76 -14.28
CA LEU A 95 4.55 -21.55 -15.00
C LEU A 95 5.87 -21.72 -14.25
N GLU A 96 5.93 -21.32 -12.97
CA GLU A 96 7.15 -21.37 -12.12
C GLU A 96 8.36 -20.67 -12.75
N ALA A 97 8.12 -19.66 -13.59
CA ALA A 97 9.14 -19.00 -14.37
C ALA A 97 9.32 -17.51 -14.03
N LEU A 98 8.66 -17.05 -12.97
CA LEU A 98 8.72 -15.66 -12.52
C LEU A 98 10.13 -15.21 -12.17
N ASP A 99 10.89 -16.02 -11.43
CA ASP A 99 12.26 -15.66 -11.03
C ASP A 99 13.17 -15.45 -12.25
N SER A 100 12.93 -16.16 -13.37
CA SER A 100 13.71 -16.03 -14.61
C SER A 100 13.49 -14.72 -15.35
N ILE A 101 12.35 -14.06 -15.13
CA ILE A 101 11.98 -12.83 -15.86
C ILE A 101 11.81 -11.61 -14.95
N ALA A 102 11.85 -11.80 -13.62
CA ALA A 102 11.58 -10.77 -12.63
C ALA A 102 12.45 -9.53 -12.86
N ASP A 103 13.75 -9.70 -13.11
CA ASP A 103 14.70 -8.61 -13.36
C ASP A 103 14.31 -7.76 -14.57
N SER A 104 13.91 -8.40 -15.66
CA SER A 104 13.46 -7.71 -16.88
C SER A 104 12.16 -6.94 -16.65
N ILE A 105 11.22 -7.52 -15.89
CA ILE A 105 9.97 -6.84 -15.52
C ILE A 105 10.26 -5.65 -14.62
N ARG A 106 11.14 -5.80 -13.62
CA ARG A 106 11.56 -4.71 -12.74
C ARG A 106 12.17 -3.56 -13.53
N ALA A 107 13.11 -3.86 -14.42
CA ALA A 107 13.73 -2.84 -15.28
C ALA A 107 12.67 -2.10 -16.10
N ARG A 108 11.75 -2.83 -16.73
CA ARG A 108 10.67 -2.26 -17.55
C ARG A 108 9.69 -1.40 -16.74
N LEU A 109 9.33 -1.80 -15.52
CA LEU A 109 8.49 -0.99 -14.62
C LEU A 109 9.13 0.35 -14.27
N LEU A 110 10.45 0.39 -14.11
CA LEU A 110 11.17 1.64 -13.80
C LEU A 110 11.30 2.58 -14.99
N GLU A 111 11.13 2.07 -16.21
CA GLU A 111 11.10 2.84 -17.45
C GLU A 111 9.72 3.43 -17.75
N TRP A 112 8.67 3.05 -17.00
CA TRP A 112 7.33 3.56 -17.24
C TRP A 112 7.23 5.06 -16.95
N PRO A 113 6.59 5.83 -17.85
CA PRO A 113 6.39 7.24 -17.63
C PRO A 113 5.47 7.46 -16.42
N HIS A 114 5.86 8.39 -15.56
CA HIS A 114 5.08 8.80 -14.39
C HIS A 114 4.67 7.66 -13.45
N ILE A 115 5.51 6.62 -13.30
CA ILE A 115 5.24 5.47 -12.44
C ILE A 115 4.81 5.87 -11.02
N ASP A 116 5.42 6.91 -10.44
CA ASP A 116 5.06 7.41 -9.10
C ASP A 116 3.61 7.88 -9.01
N ALA A 117 3.07 8.50 -10.08
CA ALA A 117 1.67 8.93 -10.15
C ALA A 117 0.74 7.72 -10.26
N GLN A 118 1.09 6.75 -11.09
CA GLN A 118 0.31 5.51 -11.24
C GLN A 118 0.27 4.70 -9.93
N ILE A 119 1.38 4.64 -9.19
CA ILE A 119 1.43 3.99 -7.87
C ILE A 119 0.46 4.69 -6.90
N ARG A 120 0.38 6.02 -6.91
CA ARG A 120 -0.57 6.76 -6.07
C ARG A 120 -2.02 6.45 -6.41
N GLU A 121 -2.34 6.28 -7.69
CA GLU A 121 -3.70 5.96 -8.16
C GLU A 121 -4.12 4.54 -7.77
N ALA A 122 -3.22 3.55 -7.91
CA ALA A 122 -3.51 2.14 -7.67
C ALA A 122 -2.51 1.46 -6.68
N PRO A 123 -2.37 1.95 -5.43
CA PRO A 123 -1.26 1.56 -4.57
C PRO A 123 -1.29 0.10 -4.15
N THR A 124 -2.46 -0.50 -3.90
CA THR A 124 -2.56 -1.94 -3.56
C THR A 124 -2.06 -2.83 -4.69
N ALA A 125 -2.45 -2.53 -5.93
CA ALA A 125 -2.04 -3.33 -7.09
C ALA A 125 -0.52 -3.26 -7.31
N TYR A 126 0.06 -2.06 -7.19
CA TYR A 126 1.51 -1.88 -7.27
C TYR A 126 2.26 -2.50 -6.07
N LEU A 127 1.65 -2.54 -4.88
CA LEU A 127 2.23 -3.21 -3.72
C LEU A 127 2.36 -4.72 -3.96
N VAL A 128 1.28 -5.36 -4.44
CA VAL A 128 1.28 -6.79 -4.79
C VAL A 128 2.23 -7.07 -5.94
N LEU A 129 2.22 -6.23 -6.98
CA LEU A 129 3.12 -6.37 -8.12
C LEU A 129 4.58 -6.27 -7.68
N GLY A 130 4.94 -5.22 -6.93
CA GLY A 130 6.27 -4.99 -6.38
C GLY A 130 6.74 -6.14 -5.50
N TYR A 131 5.84 -6.75 -4.72
CA TYR A 131 6.12 -7.94 -3.94
C TYR A 131 6.48 -9.14 -4.82
N ARG A 132 5.64 -9.45 -5.81
CA ARG A 132 5.82 -10.61 -6.69
C ARG A 132 7.11 -10.54 -7.48
N VAL A 133 7.43 -9.39 -8.04
CA VAL A 133 8.66 -9.21 -8.84
C VAL A 133 9.88 -8.83 -8.00
N LYS A 134 9.76 -8.78 -6.66
CA LYS A 134 10.84 -8.41 -5.74
C LYS A 134 11.44 -7.02 -6.04
N SER A 135 10.60 -6.05 -6.43
CA SER A 135 11.01 -4.66 -6.70
C SER A 135 10.93 -3.82 -5.45
N VAL A 136 12.07 -3.57 -4.79
CA VAL A 136 12.14 -2.75 -3.57
C VAL A 136 11.57 -1.35 -3.79
N ARG A 137 11.92 -0.70 -4.92
CA ARG A 137 11.45 0.68 -5.21
C ARG A 137 9.94 0.75 -5.39
N VAL A 138 9.35 -0.13 -6.20
CA VAL A 138 7.90 -0.13 -6.45
C VAL A 138 7.14 -0.53 -5.18
N PHE A 139 7.63 -1.55 -4.47
CA PHE A 139 7.02 -2.01 -3.22
C PHE A 139 7.02 -0.93 -2.15
N ARG A 140 8.18 -0.29 -1.90
CA ARG A 140 8.31 0.76 -0.89
C ARG A 140 7.40 1.95 -1.17
N GLU A 141 7.39 2.45 -2.41
CA GLU A 141 6.53 3.58 -2.77
C GLU A 141 5.04 3.22 -2.59
N ALA A 142 4.63 2.07 -3.11
CA ALA A 142 3.26 1.59 -2.96
C ALA A 142 2.86 1.36 -1.49
N PHE A 143 3.77 0.84 -0.68
CA PHE A 143 3.58 0.60 0.75
C PHE A 143 3.28 1.90 1.49
N ILE A 144 4.02 2.96 1.19
CA ILE A 144 3.81 4.28 1.80
C ILE A 144 2.40 4.80 1.48
N HIS A 145 1.94 4.68 0.24
CA HIS A 145 0.58 5.09 -0.14
C HIS A 145 -0.51 4.22 0.49
N VAL A 146 -0.31 2.90 0.57
CA VAL A 146 -1.25 1.99 1.24
C VAL A 146 -1.36 2.32 2.73
N VAL A 147 -0.24 2.42 3.45
CA VAL A 147 -0.23 2.78 4.88
C VAL A 147 -0.83 4.16 5.08
N GLY A 148 -0.46 5.15 4.27
CA GLY A 148 -1.02 6.50 4.35
C GLY A 148 -2.54 6.54 4.15
N LYS A 149 -3.09 5.67 3.31
CA LYS A 149 -4.54 5.56 3.06
C LYS A 149 -5.30 4.81 4.16
N LEU A 150 -4.66 3.84 4.82
CA LEU A 150 -5.31 2.93 5.77
C LEU A 150 -5.07 3.32 7.24
N CYS A 151 -3.96 3.97 7.56
CA CYS A 151 -3.61 4.35 8.93
C CYS A 151 -4.66 5.31 9.50
N GLY A 152 -5.11 5.05 10.74
CA GLY A 152 -6.22 5.76 11.36
C GLY A 152 -7.62 5.36 10.89
N ARG A 153 -7.75 4.47 9.90
CA ARG A 153 -9.04 4.01 9.33
C ARG A 153 -9.27 2.53 9.60
N HIS A 154 -9.71 2.20 10.81
CA HIS A 154 -9.88 0.80 11.25
C HIS A 154 -10.73 -0.06 10.29
N GLU A 155 -11.90 0.42 9.87
CA GLU A 155 -12.76 -0.33 8.95
C GLU A 155 -12.13 -0.54 7.57
N GLY A 156 -11.45 0.49 7.05
CA GLY A 156 -10.73 0.43 5.79
C GLY A 156 -9.59 -0.59 5.81
N LEU A 157 -8.80 -0.58 6.89
CA LEU A 157 -7.74 -1.55 7.13
C LEU A 157 -8.30 -2.97 7.21
N MET A 158 -9.37 -3.19 7.99
CA MET A 158 -9.96 -4.53 8.14
C MET A 158 -10.57 -5.06 6.84
N ARG A 159 -11.13 -4.20 5.99
CA ARG A 159 -11.59 -4.59 4.64
C ARG A 159 -10.42 -4.97 3.74
N TRP A 160 -9.37 -4.15 3.73
CA TRP A 160 -8.17 -4.40 2.93
C TRP A 160 -7.45 -5.69 3.35
N CYS A 161 -7.39 -6.00 4.64
CA CYS A 161 -6.78 -7.23 5.14
C CYS A 161 -7.54 -8.52 4.74
N LYS A 162 -8.79 -8.40 4.26
CA LYS A 162 -9.57 -9.54 3.75
C LYS A 162 -9.34 -9.78 2.26
N ASP A 163 -8.61 -8.89 1.60
CA ASP A 163 -8.27 -9.01 0.18
C ASP A 163 -7.27 -10.17 0.01
N ARG A 164 -7.73 -11.24 -0.65
CA ARG A 164 -6.93 -12.44 -0.89
C ARG A 164 -5.82 -12.24 -1.91
N SER A 165 -5.82 -11.13 -2.64
CA SER A 165 -4.76 -10.81 -3.60
C SER A 165 -3.45 -10.39 -2.92
N VAL A 166 -3.50 -9.99 -1.65
CA VAL A 166 -2.35 -9.50 -0.89
C VAL A 166 -1.74 -10.63 -0.05
N PRO A 167 -0.42 -10.87 -0.16
CA PRO A 167 0.26 -11.86 0.68
C PRO A 167 0.16 -11.54 2.18
N GLU A 168 -0.03 -12.55 3.02
CA GLU A 168 -0.19 -12.37 4.48
C GLU A 168 1.02 -11.68 5.14
N SER A 169 2.23 -11.92 4.63
CA SER A 169 3.45 -11.23 5.08
C SER A 169 3.37 -9.71 4.88
N VAL A 170 2.81 -9.27 3.76
CA VAL A 170 2.59 -7.85 3.43
C VAL A 170 1.46 -7.29 4.30
N VAL A 171 0.40 -8.06 4.51
CA VAL A 171 -0.70 -7.67 5.39
C VAL A 171 -0.20 -7.45 6.83
N ALA A 172 0.61 -8.37 7.35
CA ALA A 172 1.20 -8.27 8.68
C ALA A 172 2.10 -7.02 8.80
N LEU A 173 2.92 -6.75 7.79
CA LEU A 173 3.79 -5.57 7.72
C LEU A 173 2.99 -4.26 7.74
N VAL A 174 1.95 -4.14 6.90
CA VAL A 174 1.08 -2.95 6.85
C VAL A 174 0.34 -2.74 8.18
N LYS A 175 -0.15 -3.81 8.82
CA LYS A 175 -0.81 -3.73 10.14
C LYS A 175 0.16 -3.25 11.23
N ALA A 176 1.36 -3.81 11.26
CA ALA A 176 2.40 -3.43 12.22
C ALA A 176 2.73 -1.94 12.07
N GLU A 177 2.92 -1.48 10.84
CA GLU A 177 3.27 -0.10 10.57
C GLU A 177 2.12 0.87 10.89
N CYS A 178 0.88 0.55 10.49
CA CYS A 178 -0.30 1.33 10.89
C CYS A 178 -0.40 1.46 12.42
N SER A 179 -0.12 0.39 13.15
CA SER A 179 -0.15 0.37 14.62
C SER A 179 0.94 1.24 15.21
N ARG A 180 2.17 1.15 14.68
CA ARG A 180 3.31 1.98 15.07
C ARG A 180 3.00 3.47 14.88
N LEU A 181 2.50 3.84 13.70
CA LEU A 181 2.15 5.22 13.38
C LEU A 181 1.00 5.75 14.26
N THR A 182 0.00 4.91 14.54
CA THR A 182 -1.08 5.26 15.48
C THR A 182 -0.53 5.52 16.88
N ALA A 183 0.39 4.69 17.37
CA ALA A 183 1.01 4.87 18.69
C ALA A 183 1.86 6.16 18.76
N VAL A 184 2.62 6.47 17.71
CA VAL A 184 3.40 7.71 17.59
C VAL A 184 2.47 8.92 17.59
N SER A 185 1.40 8.87 16.79
CA SER A 185 0.37 9.92 16.73
C SER A 185 -0.28 10.14 18.10
N MET A 186 -0.74 9.08 18.76
CA MET A 186 -1.32 9.17 20.11
C MET A 186 -0.34 9.75 21.13
N THR A 187 0.94 9.41 21.05
CA THR A 187 1.98 9.96 21.94
C THR A 187 2.20 11.45 21.68
N ALA A 188 2.19 11.87 20.41
CA ALA A 188 2.27 13.28 20.05
C ALA A 188 1.04 14.06 20.52
N VAL A 189 -0.17 13.53 20.30
CA VAL A 189 -1.43 14.13 20.80
C VAL A 189 -1.40 14.28 22.31
N LYS A 190 -1.02 13.24 23.06
CA LYS A 190 -0.87 13.32 24.52
C LYS A 190 0.15 14.37 24.94
N SER A 191 1.30 14.41 24.26
CA SER A 191 2.36 15.38 24.54
C SER A 191 1.88 16.81 24.33
N LEU A 192 1.11 17.07 23.26
CA LEU A 192 0.50 18.37 22.97
C LEU A 192 -0.58 18.73 23.99
N GLN A 193 -1.42 17.78 24.41
CA GLN A 193 -2.43 18.00 25.45
C GLN A 193 -1.78 18.38 26.79
N CYS A 194 -0.65 17.76 27.15
CA CYS A 194 0.09 18.06 28.37
C CYS A 194 0.75 19.45 28.39
N ILE A 195 0.99 20.09 27.24
CA ILE A 195 1.62 21.44 27.18
C ILE A 195 0.82 22.48 27.98
N GLY A 196 -0.49 22.31 28.14
CA GLY A 196 -1.33 23.21 28.93
C GLY A 196 -1.94 22.61 30.20
N SER A 197 -1.54 21.40 30.58
CA SER A 197 -2.09 20.70 31.75
C SER A 197 -1.04 20.24 32.76
N GLY A 198 0.24 20.44 32.47
CA GLY A 198 1.31 20.06 33.38
C GLY A 198 2.67 20.53 32.91
N GLY A 199 3.14 21.62 33.51
CA GLY A 199 4.54 21.71 33.91
C GLY A 199 4.99 20.40 34.56
N ALA A 200 6.18 19.92 34.19
CA ALA A 200 6.78 18.77 34.84
C ALA A 200 6.69 18.95 36.37
N ALA A 201 6.26 17.90 37.06
CA ALA A 201 6.03 17.89 38.50
C ALA A 201 7.14 18.63 39.27
N GLY A 202 6.86 19.86 39.72
CA GLY A 202 7.78 20.62 40.56
C GLY A 202 7.81 22.14 40.34
N GLU A 203 7.60 22.63 39.11
CA GLU A 203 7.56 24.08 38.86
C GLU A 203 6.13 24.61 38.98
N ARG A 204 5.88 25.48 39.96
CA ARG A 204 4.65 26.30 39.99
C ARG A 204 4.56 27.02 38.65
N GLU A 205 3.64 26.62 37.79
CA GLU A 205 3.39 27.30 36.51
C GLU A 205 3.17 28.78 36.77
N SER A 206 4.13 29.60 36.33
CA SER A 206 4.04 31.06 36.39
C SER A 206 2.76 31.50 35.66
N ASP A 207 2.07 32.51 36.18
CA ASP A 207 0.88 33.06 35.52
C ASP A 207 1.18 33.49 34.07
N HIS A 208 2.43 33.88 33.77
CA HIS A 208 2.90 34.16 32.41
C HIS A 208 2.87 32.94 31.47
N TYR A 209 3.12 31.74 31.99
CA TYR A 209 3.06 30.49 31.22
C TYR A 209 1.63 30.16 30.83
N LYS A 210 0.66 30.32 31.75
CA LYS A 210 -0.76 30.10 31.47
C LYS A 210 -1.29 31.07 30.41
N VAL A 211 -0.88 32.34 30.50
CA VAL A 211 -1.19 33.36 29.48
C VAL A 211 -0.59 32.96 28.13
N ALA A 212 0.69 32.54 28.08
CA ALA A 212 1.33 32.08 26.86
C ALA A 212 0.60 30.89 26.21
N VAL A 213 0.18 29.90 27.00
CA VAL A 213 -0.61 28.75 26.52
C VAL A 213 -1.97 29.21 25.96
N ALA A 214 -2.66 30.13 26.63
CA ALA A 214 -3.96 30.64 26.19
C ALA A 214 -3.86 31.37 24.84
N VAL A 215 -2.87 32.27 24.70
CA VAL A 215 -2.61 33.00 23.45
C VAL A 215 -2.28 32.03 22.31
N LEU A 216 -1.41 31.04 22.56
CA LEU A 216 -1.04 30.05 21.55
C LEU A 216 -2.22 29.17 21.13
N ARG A 217 -3.09 28.79 22.06
CA ARG A 217 -4.32 28.03 21.76
C ARG A 217 -5.28 28.82 20.90
N GLU A 218 -5.52 30.10 21.21
CA GLU A 218 -6.37 30.97 20.39
C GLU A 218 -5.79 31.10 18.97
N ARG A 219 -4.48 31.37 18.86
CA ARG A 219 -3.82 31.46 17.55
C ARG A 219 -3.91 30.16 16.75
N LEU A 220 -3.68 29.01 17.38
CA LEU A 220 -3.84 27.70 16.74
C LEU A 220 -5.29 27.46 16.29
N ALA A 221 -6.28 27.83 17.10
CA ALA A 221 -7.70 27.69 16.75
C ALA A 221 -8.09 28.58 15.57
N SER A 222 -7.71 29.85 15.56
CA SER A 222 -7.96 30.74 14.42
C SER A 222 -7.30 30.25 13.14
N CYS A 223 -6.10 29.69 13.25
CA CYS A 223 -5.43 29.08 12.11
C CYS A 223 -6.15 27.83 11.61
N LEU A 224 -6.68 26.98 12.49
CA LEU A 224 -7.47 25.81 12.11
C LEU A 224 -8.76 26.20 11.38
N GLU A 225 -9.46 27.23 11.87
CA GLU A 225 -10.66 27.76 11.24
C GLU A 225 -10.40 28.30 9.82
N LEU A 226 -9.27 28.99 9.63
CA LEU A 226 -8.85 29.51 8.32
C LEU A 226 -8.52 28.40 7.30
N HIS A 227 -8.13 27.22 7.77
CA HIS A 227 -7.64 26.13 6.91
C HIS A 227 -8.57 24.93 6.87
N GLY A 228 -9.78 24.97 7.45
CA GLY A 228 -10.67 23.82 7.70
C GLY A 228 -11.29 23.08 6.50
N GLY A 229 -10.62 23.00 5.35
CA GLY A 229 -11.00 22.14 4.22
C GLY A 229 -10.50 20.69 4.36
N GLU A 230 -11.07 19.78 3.56
CA GLU A 230 -10.51 18.43 3.38
C GLU A 230 -9.06 18.53 2.87
N GLY A 231 -8.10 17.90 3.56
CA GLY A 231 -6.65 18.01 3.27
C GLY A 231 -5.88 19.02 4.13
N SER A 232 -6.56 19.68 5.07
CA SER A 232 -6.01 20.69 5.99
C SER A 232 -4.99 20.17 7.01
N GLU A 233 -4.96 18.87 7.27
CA GLU A 233 -4.04 18.27 8.26
C GLU A 233 -2.57 18.49 7.87
N GLY A 234 -2.24 18.42 6.58
CA GLY A 234 -0.91 18.74 6.07
C GLY A 234 -0.58 20.24 6.15
N ALA A 235 -1.58 21.11 5.99
CA ALA A 235 -1.42 22.55 6.08
C ALA A 235 -1.21 23.01 7.53
N LEU A 236 -2.05 22.53 8.46
CA LEU A 236 -1.88 22.72 9.90
C LEU A 236 -0.50 22.25 10.36
N PHE A 237 -0.05 21.11 9.83
CA PHE A 237 1.24 20.58 10.19
C PHE A 237 2.42 21.42 9.67
N ARG A 238 2.40 21.75 8.37
CA ARG A 238 3.39 22.66 7.77
C ARG A 238 3.40 23.99 8.49
N MET A 239 2.22 24.45 8.91
CA MET A 239 2.08 25.62 9.72
C MET A 239 2.73 25.42 11.09
N ILE A 240 2.44 24.37 11.86
CA ILE A 240 3.08 24.12 13.16
C ILE A 240 4.62 24.05 13.05
N VAL A 241 5.16 23.39 12.03
CA VAL A 241 6.60 23.27 11.81
C VAL A 241 7.23 24.59 11.39
N ASN A 242 6.59 25.32 10.47
CA ASN A 242 7.14 26.55 9.88
C ASN A 242 6.65 27.83 10.59
N CYS A 243 5.72 27.73 11.54
CA CYS A 243 5.07 28.89 12.13
C CYS A 243 6.08 29.70 12.91
N ARG A 244 6.05 30.99 12.61
CA ARG A 244 6.48 32.04 13.52
C ARG A 244 5.24 32.42 14.31
N PHE A 245 5.11 31.88 15.52
CA PHE A 245 4.12 32.37 16.48
C PHE A 245 4.68 33.66 17.05
N ASP A 246 4.50 34.75 16.31
CA ASP A 246 4.87 36.07 16.80
C ASP A 246 3.76 36.52 17.76
N ILE A 247 4.03 36.41 19.06
CA ILE A 247 3.13 36.94 20.08
C ILE A 247 3.39 38.43 20.21
N SER A 248 2.39 39.24 19.87
CA SER A 248 2.47 40.69 20.04
C SER A 248 2.20 41.09 21.50
N ALA A 249 2.67 42.26 21.92
CA ALA A 249 2.34 42.82 23.23
C ALA A 249 0.81 42.96 23.41
N TYR A 250 0.10 43.32 22.33
CA TYR A 250 -1.37 43.39 22.30
C TYR A 250 -2.04 42.05 22.62
N ASP A 251 -1.50 40.94 22.10
CA ASP A 251 -2.02 39.60 22.42
C ASP A 251 -1.87 39.30 23.91
N VAL A 252 -0.77 39.71 24.54
CA VAL A 252 -0.53 39.48 25.97
C VAL A 252 -1.46 40.33 26.84
N GLU A 253 -1.60 41.61 26.51
CA GLU A 253 -2.44 42.57 27.25
C GLU A 253 -3.92 42.18 27.25
N ARG A 254 -4.41 41.54 26.18
CA ARG A 254 -5.78 41.01 26.08
C ARG A 254 -6.09 39.96 27.15
N TYR A 255 -5.09 39.18 27.56
CA TYR A 255 -5.25 38.09 28.52
C TYR A 255 -4.85 38.49 29.94
N SER A 256 -3.92 39.43 30.11
CA SER A 256 -3.54 39.93 31.43
C SER A 256 -2.90 41.31 31.36
N THR A 257 -3.50 42.26 32.06
CA THR A 257 -2.95 43.63 32.24
C THR A 257 -1.76 43.69 33.20
N ARG A 258 -1.49 42.59 33.92
CA ARG A 258 -0.41 42.49 34.92
C ARG A 258 0.72 41.57 34.48
N ALA A 259 0.60 40.93 33.32
CA ALA A 259 1.63 40.02 32.83
C ALA A 259 2.83 40.80 32.30
N ASN A 260 4.04 40.36 32.67
CA ASN A 260 5.27 40.82 32.05
C ASN A 260 5.33 40.26 30.62
N VAL A 261 5.26 41.15 29.63
CA VAL A 261 5.24 40.79 28.20
C VAL A 261 6.46 39.96 27.82
N ASP A 262 7.66 40.35 28.26
CA ASP A 262 8.89 39.62 27.96
C ASP A 262 8.89 38.21 28.56
N ALA A 263 8.34 38.04 29.76
CA ALA A 263 8.20 36.73 30.39
C ALA A 263 7.21 35.82 29.63
N VAL A 264 6.14 36.38 29.10
CA VAL A 264 5.15 35.66 28.27
C VAL A 264 5.74 35.29 26.92
N VAL A 265 6.47 36.21 26.26
CA VAL A 265 7.17 35.95 24.99
C VAL A 265 8.25 34.88 25.15
N ASN A 266 9.02 34.92 26.24
CA ASN A 266 10.01 33.87 26.51
C ASN A 266 9.34 32.51 26.80
N SER A 267 8.22 32.50 27.52
CA SER A 267 7.46 31.28 27.80
C SER A 267 6.84 30.69 26.53
N SER A 268 6.31 31.53 25.65
CA SER A 268 5.74 31.09 24.38
C SER A 268 6.80 30.53 23.43
N ALA A 269 7.97 31.15 23.34
CA ALA A 269 9.09 30.62 22.55
C ALA A 269 9.46 29.19 22.99
N ARG A 270 9.51 28.93 24.31
CA ARG A 270 9.75 27.58 24.85
C ARG A 270 8.63 26.60 24.49
N ILE A 271 7.38 27.02 24.60
CA ILE A 271 6.23 26.19 24.23
C ILE A 271 6.27 25.85 22.74
N VAL A 272 6.51 26.84 21.89
CA VAL A 272 6.61 26.68 20.43
C VAL A 272 7.74 25.72 20.07
N GLU A 273 8.91 25.83 20.72
CA GLU A 273 10.01 24.90 20.47
C GLU A 273 9.66 23.47 20.88
N ARG A 274 8.94 23.27 21.99
CA ARG A 274 8.44 21.97 22.41
C ARG A 274 7.41 21.40 21.43
N ILE A 275 6.51 22.23 20.91
CA ILE A 275 5.57 21.85 19.85
C ILE A 275 6.34 21.43 18.60
N ARG A 276 7.37 22.19 18.20
CA ARG A 276 8.23 21.85 17.06
C ARG A 276 8.98 20.55 17.26
N GLU A 277 9.48 20.27 18.45
CA GLU A 277 10.13 18.99 18.78
C GLU A 277 9.17 17.82 18.61
N ILE A 278 7.94 17.94 19.14
CA ILE A 278 6.89 16.93 18.96
C ILE A 278 6.55 16.77 17.47
N ALA A 279 6.41 17.88 16.74
CA ALA A 279 6.13 17.88 15.31
C ALA A 279 7.26 17.23 14.49
N ARG A 280 8.54 17.49 14.81
CA ARG A 280 9.69 16.84 14.15
C ARG A 280 9.68 15.33 14.34
N ARG A 281 9.21 14.82 15.49
CA ARG A 281 9.08 13.39 15.75
C ARG A 281 8.01 12.72 14.88
N LEU A 282 7.03 13.49 14.40
CA LEU A 282 6.04 13.05 13.42
C LEU A 282 6.60 13.03 11.97
N VAL A 283 7.67 13.80 11.68
CA VAL A 283 8.24 14.03 10.33
C VAL A 283 9.56 13.30 10.08
N LYS A 284 9.82 12.19 10.74
CA LYS A 284 10.87 11.32 10.20
C LYS A 284 10.30 10.69 8.91
N ASN A 285 10.39 11.42 7.78
CA ASN A 285 10.82 11.01 6.43
C ASN A 285 10.62 12.07 5.35
N ASN A 286 11.63 12.18 4.50
CA ASN A 286 11.66 12.96 3.28
C ASN A 286 10.86 12.29 2.14
N LEU A 287 9.56 12.57 2.04
CA LEU A 287 8.86 12.50 0.75
C LEU A 287 8.25 13.87 0.40
N ARG A 288 8.36 14.18 -0.89
CA ARG A 288 8.37 15.50 -1.55
C ARG A 288 7.48 16.60 -0.94
N ARG A 289 8.06 17.79 -0.80
CA ARG A 289 7.39 19.10 -0.97
C ARG A 289 6.58 19.05 -2.28
N GLY A 290 5.31 18.69 -2.18
CA GLY A 290 4.31 18.79 -3.25
C GLY A 290 3.01 19.22 -2.58
N GLU A 291 2.29 20.14 -3.21
CA GLU A 291 1.22 20.94 -2.57
C GLU A 291 -0.05 20.16 -2.20
N GLU A 292 -0.15 18.89 -2.59
CA GLU A 292 -1.30 18.05 -2.28
C GLU A 292 -0.84 16.77 -1.59
N MET A 293 -0.99 16.74 -0.25
CA MET A 293 -1.40 15.60 0.57
C MET A 293 -1.02 15.83 2.05
N ALA A 294 -1.94 15.41 2.92
CA ALA A 294 -1.75 15.32 4.36
C ALA A 294 -1.05 14.01 4.71
N TYR A 295 0.28 14.03 4.87
CA TYR A 295 1.02 12.88 5.39
C TYR A 295 1.81 13.32 6.61
N LEU A 296 1.20 13.13 7.76
CA LEU A 296 1.72 13.53 9.05
C LEU A 296 2.53 12.41 9.73
N THR A 297 2.61 11.25 9.09
CA THR A 297 3.47 10.13 9.45
C THR A 297 3.71 9.29 8.19
N CYS A 298 4.78 9.57 7.45
CA CYS A 298 5.14 8.70 6.31
C CYS A 298 5.67 7.38 6.85
N ALA A 299 5.16 6.27 6.32
CA ALA A 299 5.66 4.94 6.65
C ALA A 299 7.15 4.83 6.29
N GLU A 300 7.93 4.21 7.17
CA GLU A 300 9.29 3.75 6.82
C GLU A 300 9.21 2.31 6.42
N LEU A 301 10.03 1.94 5.45
CA LEU A 301 10.33 0.55 5.22
C LEU A 301 11.81 0.45 4.94
N ALA A 302 12.59 0.06 5.93
CA ALA A 302 14.02 -0.18 5.79
C ALA A 302 14.27 -1.38 4.86
N ASP A 303 15.49 -1.49 4.32
CA ASP A 303 15.82 -2.55 3.35
C ASP A 303 15.67 -3.95 3.98
N ASP A 304 15.97 -4.09 5.27
CA ASP A 304 15.83 -5.31 6.08
C ASP A 304 14.39 -5.61 6.52
N GLU A 305 13.46 -4.68 6.34
CA GLU A 305 12.02 -4.91 6.58
C GLU A 305 11.30 -5.43 5.33
N VAL A 306 11.96 -5.44 4.17
CA VAL A 306 11.40 -5.96 2.93
C VAL A 306 11.33 -7.50 2.99
N PRO A 307 10.15 -8.11 2.79
CA PRO A 307 9.94 -9.54 3.10
C PRO A 307 10.88 -10.54 2.43
N TRP A 308 11.46 -10.21 1.27
CA TRP A 308 12.34 -11.11 0.53
C TRP A 308 13.83 -10.76 0.67
N VAL A 309 14.19 -9.65 1.29
CA VAL A 309 15.60 -9.27 1.52
C VAL A 309 16.20 -10.08 2.67
N THR A 310 15.39 -10.39 3.69
CA THR A 310 15.81 -11.14 4.88
C THR A 310 16.00 -12.63 4.66
N CYS A 311 15.46 -13.21 3.58
CA CYS A 311 15.65 -14.64 3.26
C CYS A 311 17.02 -14.98 2.62
N SER A 312 17.92 -14.00 2.44
CA SER A 312 19.21 -14.22 1.77
C SER A 312 20.41 -14.26 2.72
N GLN A 313 20.20 -14.38 4.04
CA GLN A 313 21.25 -14.53 5.04
C GLN A 313 21.18 -15.88 5.74
#